data_AF-A0A6P0VNF1-F1
#
_entry.id   AF-A0A6P0VNF1-F1
#
_cell.length_a   1.000
_cell.length_b   1.000
_cell.length_c   1.000
_cell.angle_alpha   90.00
_cell.angle_beta   90.00
_cell.angle_gamma   90.00
#
_symmetry.space_group_name_H-M   'P 1'
#
loop_
_entity.id
_entity.type
_entity.pdbx_description
1 polymer ?
#
loop_
_entity_poly.entity_id
_entity_poly.type
_entity_poly.pdbx_seq_one_letter_code
_entity_poly.pdbx_strand_id
1 'polypeptide(L)'
;GLAVLDPAMVGEPSDPFATPLEILPEWYLYPSFQILRTVPNKLLGISMMGSIPLGLILVPFIESVNKFQNPFRRPVATAVFLFGTLVTLWLGIGAALPIEKSLTFGLF
;
A
#
# COMPACT_ATOMS: atom_id res chain seq x y z
N GLY A 1 10.12 -11.15 -23.78
CA GLY A 1 9.39 -12.31 -23.22
C GLY A 1 7.98 -11.89 -22.87
N LEU A 2 7.77 -11.38 -21.66
CA LEU A 2 6.43 -11.04 -21.14
C LEU A 2 5.63 -10.10 -22.06
N ALA A 3 6.21 -8.99 -22.53
CA ALA A 3 5.50 -8.05 -23.41
C ALA A 3 5.04 -8.65 -24.77
N VAL A 4 5.62 -9.77 -25.20
CA VAL A 4 5.19 -10.50 -26.41
C VAL A 4 4.14 -11.55 -26.07
N LEU A 5 4.27 -12.19 -24.90
CA LEU A 5 3.33 -13.21 -24.43
C LEU A 5 2.01 -12.62 -23.94
N ASP A 6 2.07 -11.40 -23.36
CA ASP A 6 0.93 -10.66 -22.83
C ASP A 6 1.08 -9.17 -23.18
N PRO A 7 0.64 -8.75 -24.37
CA PRO A 7 0.72 -7.36 -24.79
C PRO A 7 -0.29 -6.49 -24.01
N ALA A 8 0.05 -5.22 -23.82
CA ALA A 8 -0.81 -4.28 -23.09
C ALA A 8 -2.18 -4.13 -23.78
N MET A 9 -3.24 -4.23 -22.99
CA MET A 9 -4.61 -4.04 -23.46
C MET A 9 -4.91 -2.55 -23.69
N VAL A 10 -5.63 -2.24 -24.76
CA VAL A 10 -6.17 -0.91 -25.01
C VAL A 10 -7.61 -0.87 -24.51
N GLY A 11 -7.89 0.05 -23.59
CA GLY A 11 -9.23 0.26 -23.04
C GLY A 11 -10.13 1.09 -23.96
N GLU A 12 -11.34 1.37 -23.47
CA GLU A 12 -12.31 2.24 -24.15
C GLU A 12 -11.89 3.72 -24.02
N PRO A 13 -12.32 4.60 -24.96
CA PRO A 13 -12.14 6.04 -24.82
C PRO A 13 -12.78 6.56 -23.52
N SER A 14 -12.19 7.59 -22.93
CA SER A 14 -12.69 8.16 -21.67
C SER A 14 -14.03 8.87 -21.86
N ASP A 15 -15.03 8.51 -21.05
CA ASP A 15 -16.31 9.22 -20.96
C ASP A 15 -16.51 9.78 -19.53
N PRO A 16 -16.58 11.11 -19.34
CA PRO A 16 -16.84 11.73 -18.04
C PRO A 16 -18.19 11.38 -17.41
N PHE A 17 -19.18 10.93 -18.19
CA PHE A 17 -20.54 10.63 -17.72
C PHE A 17 -20.76 9.15 -17.41
N ALA A 18 -19.81 8.28 -17.75
CA ALA A 18 -19.87 6.85 -17.49
C ALA A 18 -18.72 6.43 -16.54
N THR A 19 -19.08 5.92 -15.36
CA THR A 19 -18.10 5.38 -14.40
C THR A 19 -18.00 3.87 -14.54
N PRO A 20 -16.79 3.29 -14.67
CA PRO A 20 -16.63 1.84 -14.72
C PRO A 20 -16.96 1.23 -13.36
N LEU A 21 -17.36 -0.04 -13.36
CA LEU A 21 -17.75 -0.77 -12.15
C LEU A 21 -16.57 -0.94 -11.17
N GLU A 22 -15.37 -1.11 -11.70
CA GLU A 22 -14.13 -1.29 -10.92
C GLU A 22 -13.16 -0.15 -11.24
N ILE A 23 -12.72 0.56 -10.20
CA ILE A 23 -11.75 1.65 -10.31
C ILE A 23 -10.58 1.31 -9.38
N LEU A 24 -9.45 0.94 -9.99
CA LEU A 24 -8.22 0.62 -9.28
C LEU A 24 -7.05 1.39 -9.91
N PRO A 25 -6.12 1.89 -9.10
CA PRO A 25 -4.88 2.47 -9.60
C PRO A 25 -3.87 1.35 -9.97
N GLU A 26 -2.62 1.71 -10.19
CA GLU A 26 -1.55 0.72 -10.33
C GLU A 26 -1.24 0.01 -9.00
N TRP A 27 -0.70 -1.21 -9.10
CA TRP A 27 -0.53 -2.15 -7.98
C TRP A 27 0.28 -1.60 -6.79
N TYR A 28 1.29 -0.76 -7.05
CA TYR A 28 2.11 -0.17 -5.97
C TYR A 28 1.36 0.94 -5.20
N LEU A 29 0.24 1.44 -5.72
CA LEU A 29 -0.64 2.40 -5.04
C LEU A 29 -1.76 1.70 -4.26
N TYR A 30 -1.89 0.38 -4.31
CA TYR A 30 -2.95 -0.33 -3.60
C TYR A 30 -2.96 -0.07 -2.08
N PRO A 31 -1.82 -0.10 -1.36
CA PRO A 31 -1.84 0.15 0.07
C PRO A 31 -2.31 1.57 0.43
N SER A 32 -1.89 2.59 -0.33
CA SER A 32 -2.30 3.98 -0.10
C SER A 32 -3.74 4.24 -0.54
N PHE A 33 -4.19 3.60 -1.62
CA PHE A 33 -5.59 3.60 -2.06
C PHE A 33 -6.52 2.96 -1.02
N GLN A 34 -6.11 1.84 -0.42
CA GLN A 34 -6.86 1.19 0.65
C GLN A 34 -7.01 2.12 1.85
N ILE A 35 -5.96 2.83 2.27
CA ILE A 35 -6.03 3.82 3.34
C ILE A 35 -7.02 4.94 2.98
N LEU A 36 -6.96 5.47 1.76
CA LEU A 36 -7.84 6.56 1.31
C LEU A 36 -9.32 6.23 1.37
N ARG A 37 -9.70 5.01 0.96
CA ARG A 37 -11.11 4.61 0.89
C ARG A 37 -11.66 4.05 2.21
N THR A 38 -10.80 3.66 3.15
CA THR A 38 -11.22 3.09 4.44
C THR A 38 -11.32 4.13 5.55
N VAL A 39 -10.49 5.17 5.53
CA VAL A 39 -10.50 6.20 6.58
C VAL A 39 -11.66 7.18 6.33
N PRO A 40 -12.62 7.33 7.26
CA PRO A 40 -13.81 8.17 7.03
C PRO A 40 -13.48 9.67 6.95
N ASN A 41 -12.45 10.12 7.69
CA ASN A 41 -12.02 11.51 7.65
C ASN A 41 -10.98 11.74 6.54
N LYS A 42 -11.35 12.55 5.55
CA LYS A 42 -10.51 12.87 4.38
C LYS A 42 -9.15 13.46 4.76
N LEU A 43 -9.09 14.35 5.77
CA LEU A 43 -7.83 14.96 6.20
C LEU A 43 -6.91 13.92 6.86
N LEU A 44 -7.46 13.00 7.65
CA LEU A 44 -6.69 11.92 8.25
C LEU A 44 -6.14 10.98 7.16
N GLY A 45 -6.95 10.60 6.17
CA GLY A 45 -6.51 9.76 5.05
C GLY A 45 -5.34 10.38 4.28
N ILE A 46 -5.44 11.66 3.92
CA ILE A 46 -4.37 12.40 3.22
C ILE A 46 -3.12 12.50 4.11
N SER A 47 -3.28 12.77 5.40
CA SER A 47 -2.14 12.84 6.33
C SER A 47 -1.41 11.50 6.46
N MET A 48 -2.16 10.38 6.48
CA MET A 48 -1.59 9.04 6.53
C MET A 48 -0.83 8.70 5.24
N MET A 49 -1.35 9.06 4.06
CA MET A 49 -0.61 8.89 2.82
C MET A 49 0.69 9.69 2.81
N GLY A 50 0.65 10.96 3.25
CA GLY A 50 1.85 11.80 3.35
C GLY A 50 2.86 11.28 4.38
N SER A 51 2.38 10.59 5.41
CA SER A 51 3.24 9.99 6.44
C SER A 51 4.12 8.84 5.92
N ILE A 52 3.75 8.19 4.81
CA ILE A 52 4.53 7.07 4.25
C ILE A 52 5.93 7.53 3.80
N PRO A 53 6.07 8.47 2.85
CA PRO A 53 7.40 8.95 2.43
C PRO A 53 8.11 9.70 3.56
N LEU A 54 7.39 10.48 4.39
CA LEU A 54 7.99 11.18 5.53
C LEU A 54 8.59 10.19 6.55
N GLY A 55 7.86 9.12 6.88
CA GLY A 55 8.33 8.07 7.78
C GLY A 55 9.56 7.37 7.23
N LEU A 56 9.59 7.04 5.94
CA LEU A 56 10.76 6.42 5.29
C LEU A 56 11.99 7.33 5.31
N ILE A 57 11.83 8.64 5.10
CA ILE A 57 12.92 9.63 5.20
C ILE A 57 13.49 9.69 6.62
N LEU A 58 12.65 9.49 7.64
CA LEU A 58 13.06 9.56 9.05
C LEU A 58 13.80 8.31 9.54
N VAL A 59 13.72 7.16 8.83
CA VAL A 59 14.37 5.89 9.20
C VAL A 59 15.85 6.04 9.57
N PRO A 60 16.74 6.61 8.73
CA PRO A 60 18.16 6.72 9.08
C PRO A 60 18.42 7.57 10.33
N PHE A 61 17.56 8.55 10.63
CA PHE A 61 17.70 9.39 11.81
C PHE A 61 17.25 8.66 13.08
N ILE A 62 16.15 7.89 13.00
CA ILE A 62 15.64 7.07 14.10
C ILE A 62 16.59 5.91 14.42
N GLU A 63 17.11 5.25 13.38
CA GLU A 63 17.95 4.06 13.53
C GLU A 63 19.43 4.36 13.79
N SER A 64 19.82 5.63 13.78
CA SER A 64 21.19 6.10 14.04
C SER A 64 21.75 5.72 15.42
N VAL A 65 20.89 5.25 16.34
CA VAL A 65 21.26 4.79 17.68
C VAL A 65 22.24 3.61 17.69
N ASN A 66 22.26 2.78 16.64
CA ASN A 66 23.16 1.64 16.53
C ASN A 66 23.91 1.61 15.19
N LYS A 67 25.16 1.12 15.20
CA LYS A 67 26.02 1.01 14.00
C LYS A 67 25.93 -0.37 13.32
N PHE A 68 25.14 -1.28 13.87
CA PHE A 68 25.04 -2.63 13.33
C PHE A 68 24.33 -2.58 11.98
N GLN A 69 24.76 -3.44 11.04
CA GLN A 69 24.11 -3.57 9.73
C GLN A 69 23.37 -4.90 9.59
N ASN A 70 23.80 -5.92 10.32
CA ASN A 70 23.19 -7.24 10.27
C ASN A 70 21.78 -7.22 10.94
N PRO A 71 20.70 -7.61 10.23
CA PRO A 71 19.34 -7.67 10.78
C PRO A 71 19.24 -8.52 12.06
N PHE A 72 19.99 -9.61 12.16
CA PHE A 72 20.00 -10.47 13.36
C PHE A 72 20.56 -9.76 14.61
N ARG A 73 21.29 -8.66 14.43
CA ARG A 73 21.80 -7.81 15.52
C ARG A 73 20.90 -6.61 15.82
N ARG A 74 19.77 -6.48 15.13
CA ARG A 74 18.82 -5.37 15.24
C ARG A 74 17.37 -5.88 15.33
N PRO A 75 17.07 -6.76 16.30
CA PRO A 75 15.81 -7.51 16.33
C PRO A 75 14.57 -6.61 16.33
N VAL A 76 14.61 -5.46 17.01
CA VAL A 76 13.49 -4.50 17.05
C VAL A 76 13.24 -3.88 15.68
N ALA A 77 14.28 -3.36 15.02
CA ALA A 77 14.17 -2.77 13.69
C ALA A 77 13.64 -3.80 12.67
N THR A 78 14.18 -5.02 12.71
CA THR A 78 13.73 -6.11 11.83
C THR A 78 12.28 -6.50 12.10
N ALA A 79 11.85 -6.58 13.36
CA ALA A 79 10.45 -6.87 13.68
C ALA A 79 9.49 -5.78 13.17
N VAL A 80 9.84 -4.50 13.34
CA VAL A 80 9.06 -3.36 12.82
C VAL A 80 8.99 -3.39 11.29
N PHE A 81 10.10 -3.67 10.62
CA PHE A 81 10.14 -3.81 9.17
C PHE A 81 9.25 -4.95 8.66
N LEU A 82 9.33 -6.13 9.29
CA LEU A 82 8.49 -7.27 8.94
C LEU A 82 7.01 -6.97 9.18
N PHE A 83 6.68 -6.35 10.32
CA PHE A 83 5.32 -5.92 10.61
C PHE A 83 4.80 -4.92 9.57
N GLY A 84 5.58 -3.88 9.26
CA GLY A 84 5.22 -2.90 8.23
C GLY A 84 5.04 -3.52 6.85
N THR A 85 5.89 -4.49 6.49
CA THR A 85 5.77 -5.25 5.24
C THR A 85 4.47 -6.06 5.21
N LEU A 86 4.15 -6.77 6.30
CA LEU A 86 2.90 -7.53 6.41
C LEU A 86 1.67 -6.63 6.32
N VAL A 87 1.67 -5.48 7.00
CA VAL A 87 0.58 -4.50 6.92
C VAL A 87 0.44 -3.93 5.51
N THR A 88 1.56 -3.65 4.83
CA THR A 88 1.54 -3.14 3.44
C THR A 88 0.95 -4.17 2.48
N LEU A 89 1.34 -5.44 2.62
CA LEU A 89 0.76 -6.53 1.84
C LEU A 89 -0.72 -6.73 2.17
N TRP A 90 -1.09 -6.64 3.45
CA TRP A 90 -2.48 -6.73 3.90
C TRP A 90 -3.35 -5.64 3.23
N LEU A 91 -2.93 -4.38 3.31
CA LEU A 91 -3.66 -3.28 2.69
C LEU A 91 -3.67 -3.41 1.15
N GLY A 92 -2.58 -3.89 0.55
CA GLY A 92 -2.49 -4.14 -0.89
C GLY A 92 -3.48 -5.19 -1.38
N ILE A 93 -3.62 -6.31 -0.67
CA ILE A 93 -4.61 -7.36 -0.98
C ILE A 93 -6.03 -6.83 -0.72
N GLY A 94 -6.23 -6.14 0.40
CA GLY A 94 -7.52 -5.56 0.78
C GLY A 94 -8.07 -4.57 -0.24
N ALA A 95 -7.18 -3.86 -0.97
CA ALA A 95 -7.56 -2.90 -2.03
C ALA A 95 -8.36 -3.53 -3.17
N ALA A 96 -8.06 -4.77 -3.53
CA ALA A 96 -8.74 -5.50 -4.61
C ALA A 96 -10.07 -6.13 -4.19
N LEU A 97 -10.42 -6.05 -2.90
CA LEU A 97 -11.64 -6.64 -2.35
C LEU A 97 -12.72 -5.58 -2.11
N PRO A 98 -14.00 -5.99 -2.00
CA PRO A 98 -15.08 -5.11 -1.56
C PRO A 98 -14.80 -4.51 -0.18
N ILE A 99 -15.24 -3.27 0.04
CA ILE A 99 -14.91 -2.50 1.26
C ILE A 99 -15.26 -3.25 2.55
N GLU A 100 -16.39 -3.95 2.57
CA GLU A 100 -16.89 -4.72 3.71
C GLU A 100 -15.95 -5.86 4.13
N LYS A 101 -15.28 -6.48 3.16
CA LYS A 101 -14.36 -7.61 3.38
C LYS A 101 -12.90 -7.19 3.32
N SER A 102 -12.62 -5.92 3.05
CA SER A 102 -11.27 -5.44 2.76
C SER A 102 -10.31 -5.54 3.95
N LEU A 103 -10.84 -5.58 5.19
CA LEU A 103 -10.05 -5.76 6.41
C LEU A 103 -10.02 -7.19 6.92
N THR A 104 -10.99 -8.03 6.58
CA THR A 104 -11.07 -9.42 7.06
C THR A 104 -10.68 -10.45 6.00
N PHE A 105 -10.59 -10.02 4.75
CA PHE A 105 -10.44 -10.84 3.54
C PHE A 105 -11.52 -11.93 3.40
N GLY A 106 -12.63 -11.81 4.13
CA GLY A 106 -13.62 -12.87 4.23
C GLY A 106 -13.13 -14.13 4.96
N LEU A 107 -12.03 -14.02 5.72
CA LEU A 107 -11.47 -15.12 6.51
C LEU A 107 -12.01 -15.14 7.95
N PHE A 108 -12.45 -14.00 8.47
CA PHE A 108 -12.98 -13.83 9.82
C PHE A 108 -14.07 -12.75 9.86
#